data_AF-A0A1I6JNB3-F1
#
_entry.id   AF-A0A1I6JNB3-F1
#
_cell.length_a   1.000
_cell.length_b   1.000
_cell.length_c   1.000
_cell.angle_alpha   90.00
_cell.angle_beta   90.00
_cell.angle_gamma   90.00
#
_symmetry.space_group_name_H-M   'P 1'
#
loop_
_entity.id
_entity.type
_entity.pdbx_description
1 polymer ?
#
loop_
_entity_poly.entity_id
_entity_poly.type
_entity_poly.pdbx_seq_one_letter_code
_entity_poly.pdbx_strand_id
1 'polypeptide(L)'
;MNRAAEVIHLRWAHERNYLGQGIGVAVLDTGISKHPDFVQQGNRIAAFYDAVNGRKEIYDDNGHGTHVSGILAGDGSDSRGMYCGIAPYSNIISVKVLNHRGNGEIAHVLDGLNWVLENKIKYNIRIVNISVGTTTKTQLDEFSALVRGVNEVWDSNIVVVVAAGHGEIITQKHKKTNKPNEKCVIIDKVIKRISGKK
;
A
#
# COMPACT_ATOMS: atom_id res chain seq x y z
N MET A 1 7.41 15.20 4.60
CA MET A 1 6.88 14.27 5.62
C MET A 1 6.73 14.87 7.01
N ASN A 2 7.58 15.83 7.43
CA ASN A 2 7.73 16.23 8.84
C ASN A 2 6.42 16.69 9.50
N ARG A 3 5.59 17.44 8.77
CA ARG A 3 4.29 17.86 9.30
C ARG A 3 3.33 16.70 9.55
N ALA A 4 3.28 15.73 8.64
CA ALA A 4 2.43 14.55 8.81
C ALA A 4 2.91 13.70 9.99
N ALA A 5 4.23 13.48 10.09
CA ALA A 5 4.86 12.74 11.19
C ALA A 5 4.56 13.38 12.56
N GLU A 6 4.55 14.71 12.62
CA GLU A 6 4.19 15.46 13.84
C GLU A 6 2.72 15.26 14.22
N VAL A 7 1.80 15.39 13.25
CA VAL A 7 0.35 15.28 13.48
C VAL A 7 -0.07 13.89 13.95
N ILE A 8 0.59 12.83 13.46
CA ILE A 8 0.31 11.45 13.90
C ILE A 8 1.13 11.03 15.13
N HIS A 9 1.85 11.96 15.76
CA HIS A 9 2.69 11.72 16.92
C HIS A 9 3.76 10.62 16.70
N LEU A 10 4.36 10.56 15.52
CA LEU A 10 5.33 9.54 15.14
C LEU A 10 6.51 9.44 16.13
N ARG A 11 6.96 10.59 16.64
CA ARG A 11 8.02 10.69 17.64
C ARG A 11 7.73 9.85 18.88
N TRP A 12 6.49 9.81 19.36
CA TRP A 12 6.11 9.02 20.53
C TRP A 12 6.36 7.52 20.33
N ALA A 13 6.11 7.02 19.11
CA ALA A 13 6.34 5.63 18.73
C ALA A 13 7.83 5.33 18.56
N HIS A 14 8.56 6.23 17.88
CA HIS A 14 10.00 6.08 17.64
C HIS A 14 10.81 6.12 18.95
N GLU A 15 10.47 7.01 19.88
CA GLU A 15 11.11 7.07 21.22
C GLU A 15 10.88 5.79 22.06
N ARG A 16 9.87 4.99 21.71
CA ARG A 16 9.58 3.67 22.31
C ARG A 16 10.13 2.51 21.50
N ASN A 17 10.94 2.79 20.48
CA ASN A 17 11.54 1.82 19.58
C ASN A 17 10.51 1.00 18.76
N TYR A 18 9.33 1.57 18.49
CA TYR A 18 8.37 0.99 17.55
C TYR A 18 8.72 1.47 16.13
N LEU A 19 9.66 0.76 15.48
CA LEU A 19 10.22 1.16 14.18
C LEU A 19 9.91 0.15 13.06
N GLY A 20 9.14 -0.91 13.36
CA GLY A 20 8.68 -1.90 12.39
C GLY A 20 9.61 -3.10 12.19
N GLN A 21 10.60 -3.29 13.07
CA GLN A 21 11.56 -4.39 12.99
C GLN A 21 10.86 -5.75 12.82
N GLY A 22 11.32 -6.53 11.85
CA GLY A 22 10.83 -7.88 11.59
C GLY A 22 9.45 -7.95 10.90
N ILE A 23 8.79 -6.81 10.65
CA ILE A 23 7.49 -6.77 9.96
C ILE A 23 7.71 -6.57 8.46
N GLY A 24 7.13 -7.45 7.65
CA GLY A 24 7.03 -7.29 6.20
C GLY A 24 5.83 -6.44 5.83
N VAL A 25 6.05 -5.44 4.96
CA VAL A 25 5.02 -4.62 4.36
C VAL A 25 5.08 -4.75 2.85
N ALA A 26 4.02 -5.29 2.26
CA ALA A 26 3.88 -5.39 0.81
C ALA A 26 3.34 -4.07 0.24
N VAL A 27 4.03 -3.54 -0.76
CA VAL A 27 3.67 -2.29 -1.44
C VAL A 27 3.30 -2.65 -2.88
N LEU A 28 2.00 -2.63 -3.18
CA LEU A 28 1.46 -2.85 -4.52
C LEU A 28 1.42 -1.51 -5.27
N ASP A 29 2.39 -1.30 -6.16
CA ASP A 29 2.62 0.00 -6.80
C ASP A 29 3.40 -0.12 -8.14
N THR A 30 4.14 0.92 -8.55
CA THR A 30 4.96 0.97 -9.78
C THR A 30 6.32 0.27 -9.64
N GLY A 31 6.62 -0.32 -8.49
CA GLY A 31 7.90 -0.96 -8.19
C GLY A 31 8.70 -0.19 -7.14
N ILE A 32 10.01 -0.43 -7.10
CA ILE A 32 10.92 0.22 -6.16
C ILE A 32 12.31 0.38 -6.76
N SER A 33 13.01 1.45 -6.42
CA SER A 33 14.44 1.64 -6.72
C SER A 33 15.32 1.31 -5.51
N LYS A 34 16.58 0.94 -5.74
CA LYS A 34 17.61 0.69 -4.71
C LYS A 34 18.15 2.01 -4.14
N HIS A 35 17.27 2.82 -3.53
CA HIS A 35 17.61 4.09 -2.90
C HIS A 35 18.45 3.87 -1.62
N PRO A 36 19.46 4.71 -1.31
CA PRO A 36 20.28 4.59 -0.10
C PRO A 36 19.46 4.38 1.18
N ASP A 37 18.36 5.13 1.35
CA ASP A 37 17.42 4.99 2.47
C ASP A 37 16.86 3.57 2.71
N PHE A 38 16.96 2.65 1.74
CA PHE A 38 16.48 1.27 1.86
C PHE A 38 17.59 0.22 1.94
N VAL A 39 18.81 0.57 1.53
CA VAL A 39 19.89 -0.41 1.32
C VAL A 39 21.19 -0.09 2.04
N GLN A 40 21.44 1.18 2.40
CA GLN A 40 22.74 1.61 2.91
C GLN A 40 23.00 1.11 4.33
N GLN A 41 21.99 1.13 5.20
CA GLN A 41 22.06 0.62 6.58
C GLN A 41 21.61 -0.84 6.71
N GLY A 42 21.66 -1.58 5.60
CA GLY A 42 21.13 -2.94 5.47
C GLY A 42 20.04 -3.00 4.40
N ASN A 43 20.07 -4.04 3.56
CA ASN A 43 19.06 -4.20 2.53
C ASN A 43 17.71 -4.60 3.14
N ARG A 44 16.77 -3.66 3.14
CA ARG A 44 15.40 -3.89 3.62
C ARG A 44 14.41 -4.14 2.49
N ILE A 45 14.84 -4.10 1.23
CA ILE A 45 14.04 -4.60 0.11
C ILE A 45 14.15 -6.13 0.13
N ALA A 46 13.24 -6.76 0.87
CA ALA A 46 13.28 -8.20 1.15
C ALA A 46 12.83 -9.04 -0.05
N ALA A 47 11.94 -8.50 -0.88
CA ALA A 47 11.49 -9.15 -2.10
C ALA A 47 11.00 -8.14 -3.14
N PHE A 48 11.07 -8.56 -4.41
CA PHE A 48 10.52 -7.86 -5.55
C PHE A 48 9.77 -8.85 -6.44
N TYR A 49 8.54 -8.49 -6.80
CA TYR A 49 7.71 -9.22 -7.75
C TYR A 49 7.17 -8.26 -8.79
N ASP A 50 7.22 -8.63 -10.07
CA ASP A 50 6.74 -7.81 -11.17
C ASP A 50 5.64 -8.55 -11.93
N ALA A 51 4.39 -8.21 -11.59
CA ALA A 51 3.20 -8.72 -12.26
C ALA A 51 2.97 -8.07 -13.63
N VAL A 52 3.69 -6.99 -13.97
CA VAL A 52 3.46 -6.20 -15.18
C VAL A 52 4.35 -6.67 -16.33
N ASN A 53 5.65 -6.84 -16.10
CA ASN A 53 6.60 -7.25 -17.13
C ASN A 53 7.35 -8.54 -16.81
N GLY A 54 7.08 -9.18 -15.66
CA GLY A 54 7.73 -10.42 -15.25
C GLY A 54 9.25 -10.29 -15.02
N ARG A 55 9.76 -9.07 -14.80
CA ARG A 55 11.19 -8.86 -14.58
C ARG A 55 11.58 -9.30 -13.16
N LYS A 56 12.78 -9.86 -13.05
CA LYS A 56 13.35 -10.31 -11.77
C LYS A 56 14.18 -9.23 -11.09
N GLU A 57 14.77 -8.33 -11.88
CA GLU A 57 15.59 -7.23 -11.36
C GLU A 57 14.71 -6.12 -10.81
N ILE A 58 15.12 -5.54 -9.68
CA ILE A 58 14.44 -4.43 -9.02
C ILE A 58 14.48 -3.19 -9.88
N TYR A 59 13.32 -2.58 -10.10
CA TYR A 59 13.20 -1.28 -10.76
C TYR A 59 11.88 -0.58 -10.41
N ASP A 60 11.88 0.73 -10.63
CA ASP A 60 10.68 1.57 -10.66
C ASP A 60 10.83 2.51 -11.86
N ASP A 61 9.95 2.36 -12.84
CA ASP A 61 9.94 3.13 -14.08
C ASP A 61 8.95 4.31 -14.05
N ASN A 62 8.41 4.63 -12.87
CA ASN A 62 7.54 5.78 -12.63
C ASN A 62 8.03 6.64 -11.46
N GLY A 63 8.44 6.02 -10.36
CA GLY A 63 8.91 6.67 -9.13
C GLY A 63 7.88 6.74 -8.00
N HIS A 64 6.58 6.51 -8.29
CA HIS A 64 5.52 6.55 -7.29
C HIS A 64 5.71 5.48 -6.19
N GLY A 65 5.98 4.24 -6.56
CA GLY A 65 6.20 3.15 -5.61
C GLY A 65 7.45 3.34 -4.74
N THR A 66 8.53 3.89 -5.30
CA THR A 66 9.72 4.29 -4.54
C THR A 66 9.38 5.38 -3.52
N HIS A 67 8.60 6.40 -3.91
CA HIS A 67 8.18 7.47 -3.01
C HIS A 67 7.26 6.98 -1.89
N VAL A 68 6.28 6.13 -2.20
CA VAL A 68 5.41 5.48 -1.20
C VAL A 68 6.24 4.64 -0.22
N SER A 69 7.19 3.86 -0.73
CA SER A 69 8.11 3.06 0.09
C SER A 69 8.99 3.94 0.99
N GLY A 70 9.37 5.14 0.52
CA GLY A 70 10.07 6.14 1.32
C GLY A 70 9.24 6.65 2.50
N ILE A 71 7.95 6.96 2.27
CA ILE A 71 7.04 7.36 3.34
C ILE A 71 6.87 6.25 4.38
N LEU A 72 6.71 5.02 3.90
CA LEU A 72 6.54 3.87 4.76
C LEU A 72 7.79 3.58 5.60
N ALA A 73 8.95 3.46 4.95
CA ALA A 73 10.10 2.80 5.51
C ALA A 73 11.44 3.41 5.13
N GLY A 74 11.52 4.63 4.58
CA GLY A 74 12.82 5.30 4.42
C GLY A 74 13.49 5.47 5.79
N ASP A 75 14.76 5.06 5.95
CA ASP A 75 15.48 5.28 7.21
C ASP A 75 15.97 6.73 7.37
N GLY A 76 15.82 7.55 6.32
CA GLY A 76 16.22 8.93 6.28
C GLY A 76 17.73 9.16 6.24
N SER A 77 18.54 8.12 6.07
CA SER A 77 20.01 8.20 6.09
C SER A 77 20.57 9.19 5.07
N ASP A 78 20.05 9.21 3.84
CA ASP A 78 20.49 10.12 2.78
C ASP A 78 20.14 11.59 3.10
N SER A 79 19.13 11.78 3.94
CA SER A 79 18.64 13.09 4.38
C SER A 79 19.13 13.52 5.77
N ARG A 80 20.06 12.78 6.39
CA ARG A 80 20.49 12.97 7.80
C ARG A 80 19.31 12.95 8.78
N GLY A 81 18.37 12.05 8.55
CA GLY A 81 17.17 11.84 9.37
C GLY A 81 16.01 12.80 9.10
N MET A 82 16.18 13.77 8.19
CA MET A 82 15.13 14.76 7.90
C MET A 82 13.87 14.14 7.31
N TYR A 83 14.02 13.11 6.46
CA TYR A 83 12.93 12.42 5.78
C TYR A 83 12.85 10.95 6.19
N CYS A 84 12.75 10.70 7.49
CA CYS A 84 12.48 9.36 8.02
C CYS A 84 11.02 8.96 7.76
N GLY A 85 10.82 7.73 7.30
CA GLY A 85 9.52 7.10 7.14
C GLY A 85 8.89 6.68 8.47
N ILE A 86 7.66 6.16 8.39
CA ILE A 86 6.86 5.78 9.56
C ILE A 86 7.47 4.58 10.31
N ALA A 87 7.87 3.55 9.58
CA ALA A 87 8.42 2.30 10.10
C ALA A 87 9.79 2.03 9.44
N PRO A 88 10.84 2.80 9.81
CA PRO A 88 12.12 2.83 9.12
C PRO A 88 12.92 1.53 9.18
N TYR A 89 12.52 0.55 9.99
CA TYR A 89 13.17 -0.76 10.07
C TYR A 89 12.25 -1.92 9.68
N SER A 90 11.13 -1.62 9.02
CA SER A 90 10.31 -2.63 8.36
C SER A 90 10.98 -3.16 7.09
N ASN A 91 10.64 -4.40 6.74
CA ASN A 91 11.03 -5.03 5.48
C ASN A 91 10.03 -4.64 4.40
N ILE A 92 10.54 -4.19 3.26
CA ILE A 92 9.75 -3.76 2.12
C ILE A 92 9.64 -4.93 1.13
N ILE A 93 8.42 -5.30 0.80
CA ILE A 93 8.09 -6.28 -0.23
C ILE A 93 7.47 -5.50 -1.39
N SER A 94 8.25 -5.24 -2.43
CA SER A 94 7.75 -4.47 -3.58
C SER A 94 7.04 -5.38 -4.56
N VAL A 95 5.77 -5.10 -4.83
CA VAL A 95 4.95 -5.85 -5.78
C VAL A 95 4.52 -4.88 -6.87
N LYS A 96 5.20 -4.91 -8.01
CA LYS A 96 4.88 -4.04 -9.14
C LYS A 96 3.63 -4.55 -9.84
N VAL A 97 2.57 -3.76 -9.75
CA VAL A 97 1.25 -4.00 -10.39
C VAL A 97 0.82 -2.84 -11.30
N LEU A 98 1.58 -1.74 -11.28
CA LEU A 98 1.38 -0.55 -12.12
C LEU A 98 2.52 -0.39 -13.14
N ASN A 99 2.20 0.07 -14.34
CA ASN A 99 3.18 0.35 -15.40
C ASN A 99 3.86 1.72 -15.23
N HIS A 100 4.77 2.08 -16.14
CA HIS A 100 5.52 3.34 -16.15
C HIS A 100 4.66 4.62 -16.12
N ARG A 101 3.37 4.55 -16.48
CA ARG A 101 2.43 5.69 -16.41
C ARG A 101 1.60 5.71 -15.13
N GLY A 102 1.83 4.77 -14.20
CA GLY A 102 1.01 4.57 -13.01
C GLY A 102 -0.33 3.88 -13.29
N ASN A 103 -0.53 3.31 -14.49
CA ASN A 103 -1.75 2.60 -14.83
C ASN A 103 -1.63 1.12 -14.47
N GLY A 104 -2.68 0.56 -13.89
CA GLY A 104 -2.77 -0.84 -13.49
C GLY A 104 -3.94 -1.56 -14.16
N GLU A 105 -3.79 -2.87 -14.35
CA GLU A 105 -4.87 -3.75 -14.75
C GLU A 105 -5.32 -4.57 -13.54
N ILE A 106 -6.62 -4.86 -13.44
CA ILE A 106 -7.16 -5.65 -12.32
C ILE A 106 -6.46 -7.01 -12.22
N ALA A 107 -6.12 -7.63 -13.35
CA ALA A 107 -5.40 -8.90 -13.40
C ALA A 107 -4.03 -8.82 -12.70
N HIS A 108 -3.24 -7.78 -12.96
CA HIS A 108 -1.93 -7.59 -12.31
C HIS A 108 -2.07 -7.36 -10.80
N VAL A 109 -3.10 -6.64 -10.37
CA VAL A 109 -3.35 -6.43 -8.94
C VAL A 109 -3.71 -7.74 -8.25
N LEU A 110 -4.59 -8.54 -8.85
CA LEU A 110 -4.97 -9.85 -8.31
C LEU A 110 -3.78 -10.82 -8.26
N ASP A 111 -2.98 -10.85 -9.31
CA ASP A 111 -1.75 -11.65 -9.36
C ASP A 111 -0.77 -11.24 -8.25
N GLY A 112 -0.58 -9.93 -8.05
CA GLY A 112 0.23 -9.40 -6.95
C GLY A 112 -0.32 -9.77 -5.56
N LEU A 113 -1.64 -9.73 -5.35
CA LEU A 113 -2.26 -10.13 -4.08
C LEU A 113 -2.08 -11.64 -3.82
N ASN A 114 -2.23 -12.48 -4.84
CA ASN A 114 -1.99 -13.91 -4.73
C ASN A 114 -0.53 -14.19 -4.36
N TRP A 115 0.42 -13.54 -5.03
CA TRP A 115 1.84 -13.66 -4.71
C TRP A 115 2.13 -13.27 -3.25
N VAL A 116 1.48 -12.22 -2.74
CA VAL A 116 1.59 -11.83 -1.32
C VAL A 116 1.09 -12.93 -0.40
N LEU A 117 -0.08 -13.51 -0.69
CA LEU A 117 -0.65 -14.58 0.13
C LEU A 117 0.27 -15.81 0.19
N GLU A 118 0.83 -16.21 -0.96
CA GLU A 118 1.77 -17.33 -1.07
C GLU A 118 3.06 -17.08 -0.28
N ASN A 119 3.51 -15.83 -0.21
CA ASN A 119 4.79 -15.47 0.40
C ASN A 119 4.66 -14.85 1.80
N LYS A 120 3.45 -14.73 2.36
CA LYS A 120 3.20 -14.01 3.62
C LYS A 120 3.98 -14.56 4.81
N ILE A 121 4.12 -15.88 4.89
CA ILE A 121 4.86 -16.53 5.99
C ILE A 121 6.36 -16.30 5.80
N LYS A 122 6.87 -16.48 4.57
CA LYS A 122 8.29 -16.37 4.24
C LYS A 122 8.87 -15.00 4.58
N TYR A 123 8.14 -13.93 4.26
CA TYR A 123 8.60 -12.55 4.50
C TYR A 123 7.92 -11.88 5.70
N ASN A 124 7.19 -12.64 6.52
CA ASN A 124 6.36 -12.12 7.62
C ASN A 124 5.52 -10.91 7.21
N ILE A 125 4.80 -11.02 6.08
CA ILE A 125 3.97 -9.94 5.55
C ILE A 125 2.76 -9.77 6.46
N ARG A 126 2.69 -8.63 7.14
CA ARG A 126 1.57 -8.30 8.04
C ARG A 126 0.72 -7.14 7.54
N ILE A 127 1.23 -6.37 6.58
CA ILE A 127 0.57 -5.20 6.04
C ILE A 127 0.68 -5.23 4.51
N VAL A 128 -0.39 -4.88 3.83
CA VAL A 128 -0.45 -4.65 2.39
C VAL A 128 -0.94 -3.22 2.16
N ASN A 129 -0.15 -2.44 1.43
CA ASN A 129 -0.50 -1.11 0.96
C ASN A 129 -0.81 -1.17 -0.54
N ILE A 130 -2.02 -0.75 -0.92
CA ILE A 130 -2.49 -0.67 -2.30
C ILE A 130 -2.71 0.79 -2.65
N SER A 131 -1.73 1.41 -3.32
CA SER A 131 -1.85 2.80 -3.77
C SER A 131 -2.36 2.89 -5.21
N VAL A 132 -3.41 2.11 -5.52
CA VAL A 132 -4.01 2.05 -6.85
C VAL A 132 -5.41 2.65 -6.80
N GLY A 133 -5.68 3.64 -7.64
CA GLY A 133 -7.01 4.21 -7.85
C GLY A 133 -7.56 3.82 -9.22
N THR A 134 -8.80 3.39 -9.30
CA THR A 134 -9.47 3.13 -10.59
C THR A 134 -10.07 4.41 -11.15
N THR A 135 -9.69 4.81 -12.36
CA THR A 135 -10.25 6.00 -13.05
C THR A 135 -11.54 5.70 -13.80
N THR A 136 -11.88 4.43 -14.02
CA THR A 136 -13.06 4.05 -14.78
C THR A 136 -14.31 4.14 -13.91
N LYS A 137 -15.36 4.76 -14.46
CA LYS A 137 -16.77 4.72 -14.00
C LYS A 137 -17.37 3.29 -13.94
N THR A 138 -16.54 2.27 -13.91
CA THR A 138 -16.94 0.89 -13.64
C THR A 138 -17.41 0.85 -12.20
N GLN A 139 -18.71 0.63 -12.02
CA GLN A 139 -19.27 0.28 -10.72
C GLN A 139 -18.55 -0.99 -10.25
N LEU A 140 -17.55 -0.84 -9.40
CA LEU A 140 -16.97 -1.94 -8.66
C LEU A 140 -18.03 -2.35 -7.64
N ASP A 141 -18.80 -3.39 -7.98
CA ASP A 141 -19.70 -4.03 -7.03
C ASP A 141 -18.89 -4.88 -6.05
N GLU A 142 -19.54 -5.33 -4.97
CA GLU A 142 -18.93 -6.22 -3.97
C GLU A 142 -18.48 -7.57 -4.55
N PHE A 143 -19.02 -7.94 -5.72
CA PHE A 143 -18.72 -9.18 -6.43
C PHE A 143 -17.51 -9.05 -7.37
N SER A 144 -16.99 -7.84 -7.56
CA SER A 144 -15.80 -7.62 -8.37
C SER A 144 -14.63 -8.43 -7.83
N ALA A 145 -13.90 -9.07 -8.75
CA ALA A 145 -12.78 -9.94 -8.40
C ALA A 145 -11.76 -9.22 -7.51
N LEU A 146 -11.56 -7.92 -7.74
CA LEU A 146 -10.67 -7.08 -6.94
C LEU A 146 -11.10 -6.99 -5.46
N VAL A 147 -12.38 -6.73 -5.17
CA VAL A 147 -12.88 -6.66 -3.79
C VAL A 147 -12.75 -8.02 -3.10
N ARG A 148 -13.00 -9.12 -3.82
CA ARG A 148 -12.81 -10.47 -3.30
C ARG A 148 -11.35 -10.76 -2.95
N GLY A 149 -10.41 -10.46 -3.85
CA GLY A 149 -8.98 -10.65 -3.60
C GLY A 149 -8.47 -9.81 -2.41
N VAL A 150 -8.95 -8.56 -2.27
CA VAL A 150 -8.61 -7.72 -1.11
C VAL A 150 -9.16 -8.31 0.20
N ASN A 151 -10.41 -8.80 0.19
CA ASN A 151 -11.00 -9.44 1.36
C ASN A 151 -10.27 -10.72 1.74
N GLU A 152 -9.82 -11.52 0.77
CA GLU A 152 -9.05 -12.73 1.03
C GLU A 152 -7.71 -12.45 1.72
N VAL A 153 -7.03 -11.37 1.32
CA VAL A 153 -5.82 -10.88 2.01
C VAL A 153 -6.14 -10.46 3.44
N TRP A 154 -7.22 -9.71 3.64
CA TRP A 154 -7.66 -9.30 4.98
C TRP A 154 -7.98 -10.50 5.89
N ASP A 155 -8.80 -11.43 5.40
CA ASP A 155 -9.21 -12.64 6.12
C ASP A 155 -8.02 -13.58 6.40
N SER A 156 -6.90 -13.38 5.69
CA SER A 156 -5.61 -14.02 5.91
C SER A 156 -4.77 -13.45 7.06
N ASN A 157 -5.34 -12.59 7.91
CA ASN A 157 -4.70 -11.89 9.03
C ASN A 157 -3.62 -10.87 8.61
N ILE A 158 -3.82 -10.23 7.46
CA ILE A 158 -2.98 -9.15 6.95
C ILE A 158 -3.80 -7.85 7.00
N VAL A 159 -3.21 -6.78 7.55
CA VAL A 159 -3.83 -5.45 7.51
C VAL A 159 -3.76 -4.91 6.09
N VAL A 160 -4.90 -4.54 5.52
CA VAL A 160 -4.94 -3.93 4.17
C VAL A 160 -5.21 -2.44 4.28
N VAL A 161 -4.36 -1.64 3.65
CA VAL A 161 -4.47 -0.18 3.54
C VAL A 161 -4.61 0.16 2.05
N VAL A 162 -5.65 0.91 1.69
CA VAL A 162 -5.94 1.27 0.30
C VAL A 162 -6.15 2.78 0.19
N ALA A 163 -5.62 3.39 -0.87
CA ALA A 163 -5.86 4.80 -1.15
C ALA A 163 -7.33 5.08 -1.54
N ALA A 164 -7.84 6.27 -1.22
CA ALA A 164 -9.23 6.63 -1.51
C ALA A 164 -9.49 6.91 -3.00
N GLY A 165 -8.42 7.11 -3.79
CA GLY A 165 -8.46 7.57 -5.18
C GLY A 165 -8.51 9.11 -5.30
N HIS A 166 -7.93 9.62 -6.39
CA HIS A 166 -7.84 11.05 -6.73
C HIS A 166 -8.66 11.40 -7.99
N GLY A 167 -9.79 10.71 -8.21
CA GLY A 167 -10.78 11.14 -9.19
C GLY A 167 -11.61 12.30 -8.63
N GLU A 168 -11.95 13.28 -9.45
CA GLU A 168 -12.93 14.31 -9.09
C GLU A 168 -14.15 13.65 -8.42
N ILE A 169 -14.62 14.23 -7.32
CA ILE A 169 -15.88 13.82 -6.69
C ILE A 169 -17.01 14.20 -7.67
N ILE A 170 -17.24 13.38 -8.69
CA ILE A 170 -18.52 13.33 -9.35
C ILE A 170 -19.40 12.57 -8.39
N THR A 171 -20.12 13.31 -7.54
CA THR A 171 -21.23 12.78 -6.76
C THR A 171 -22.07 11.92 -7.70
N GLN A 172 -22.05 10.60 -7.55
CA GLN A 172 -23.10 9.79 -8.13
C GLN A 172 -24.38 10.21 -7.39
N LYS A 173 -25.19 11.06 -8.03
CA LYS A 173 -26.55 11.33 -7.60
C LYS A 173 -27.33 10.02 -7.73
N HIS A 174 -27.26 9.18 -6.70
CA HIS A 174 -28.23 8.11 -6.53
C HIS A 174 -29.59 8.75 -6.28
N LYS A 175 -30.61 8.29 -7.01
CA LYS A 175 -32.01 8.60 -6.71
C LYS A 175 -32.26 8.30 -5.23
N LYS A 176 -32.81 9.30 -4.53
CA LYS A 176 -33.23 9.35 -3.12
C LYS A 176 -33.38 7.96 -2.48
N THR A 177 -32.38 7.53 -1.74
CA THR A 177 -32.59 6.62 -0.61
C THR A 177 -31.85 7.21 0.60
N ASN A 178 -32.58 7.40 1.70
CA ASN A 178 -32.16 8.12 2.90
C ASN A 178 -31.07 7.37 3.69
N LYS A 179 -29.81 7.42 3.27
CA LYS A 179 -28.66 7.07 4.14
C LYS A 179 -27.50 8.06 3.95
N PRO A 180 -26.90 8.58 5.03
CA PRO A 180 -25.91 9.64 4.92
C PRO A 180 -24.51 9.08 4.60
N ASN A 181 -23.92 9.64 3.54
CA ASN A 181 -22.49 9.77 3.25
C ASN A 181 -21.67 8.48 3.06
N GLU A 182 -21.61 7.97 1.82
CA GLU A 182 -20.63 6.95 1.43
C GLU A 182 -19.46 7.60 0.68
N LYS A 183 -18.31 7.69 1.35
CA LYS A 183 -17.03 8.14 0.78
C LYS A 183 -16.21 6.91 0.43
N CYS A 184 -15.98 6.63 -0.86
CA CYS A 184 -15.09 5.56 -1.36
C CYS A 184 -15.39 4.15 -0.79
N VAL A 185 -16.07 3.33 -1.60
CA VAL A 185 -16.63 2.03 -1.22
C VAL A 185 -15.61 1.03 -0.64
N ILE A 186 -14.32 1.16 -0.95
CA ILE A 186 -13.26 0.25 -0.45
C ILE A 186 -12.79 0.66 0.96
N ILE A 187 -12.55 1.95 1.21
CA ILE A 187 -12.15 2.44 2.54
C ILE A 187 -13.33 2.40 3.51
N ASP A 188 -14.52 2.79 3.06
CA ASP A 188 -15.70 2.89 3.95
C ASP A 188 -16.14 1.52 4.46
N LYS A 189 -16.00 0.44 3.67
CA LYS A 189 -16.37 -0.91 4.11
C LYS A 189 -15.33 -1.55 5.03
N VAL A 190 -14.03 -1.33 4.77
CA VAL A 190 -12.96 -1.75 5.70
C VAL A 190 -13.11 -1.00 7.04
N ILE A 191 -13.39 0.31 7.02
CA ILE A 191 -13.63 1.10 8.23
C ILE A 191 -14.93 0.71 8.95
N LYS A 192 -16.05 0.50 8.23
CA LYS A 192 -17.32 0.06 8.84
C LYS A 192 -17.15 -1.25 9.59
N ARG A 193 -16.37 -2.19 9.05
CA ARG A 193 -16.07 -3.49 9.68
C ARG A 193 -15.12 -3.36 10.89
N ILE A 194 -14.15 -2.44 10.85
CA ILE A 194 -13.31 -2.07 12.01
C ILE A 194 -14.14 -1.41 13.12
N SER A 195 -15.18 -0.63 12.77
CA SER A 195 -16.01 0.12 13.73
C SER A 195 -17.13 -0.68 14.42
N GLY A 196 -17.33 -1.94 14.04
CA GLY A 196 -18.41 -2.79 14.58
C GLY A 196 -19.84 -2.30 14.25
N LYS A 197 -19.99 -1.27 13.42
CA LYS A 197 -21.31 -0.74 13.02
C LYS A 197 -21.75 -1.41 11.72
N LYS A 198 -22.73 -2.31 11.84
CA LYS A 198 -23.52 -2.81 10.72
C LYS A 198 -24.43 -1.71 10.17
#